data_AF-A0A920A0B8-F1
#
_entry.id   AF-A0A920A0B8-F1
#
_cell.length_a   1.000
_cell.length_b   1.000
_cell.length_c   1.000
_cell.angle_alpha   90.00
_cell.angle_beta   90.00
_cell.angle_gamma   90.00
#
_symmetry.space_group_name_H-M   'P 1'
#
loop_
_entity.id
_entity.type
_entity.pdbx_description
1 polymer ?
#
loop_
_entity_poly.entity_id
_entity_poly.type
_entity_poly.pdbx_seq_one_letter_code
_entity_poly.pdbx_strand_id
1 'polypeptide(L)' 'MQKTKKLLSIIIFILMMFLYCILVMAFLIKINFNHWLIEFIVYFILGIIWVFPSMYILRPFKKK' A
#
# COMPACT_ATOMS: atom_id res chain seq x y z
N MET A 1 2.56 21.39 16.01
CA MET A 1 1.98 21.32 14.65
C MET A 1 2.67 20.29 13.74
N GLN A 2 4.01 20.24 13.64
CA GLN A 2 4.69 19.19 12.83
C GLN A 2 4.53 17.77 13.40
N LYS A 3 4.59 17.60 14.73
CA LYS A 3 4.40 16.30 15.40
C LYS A 3 3.01 15.70 15.12
N THR A 4 1.96 16.53 15.16
CA THR A 4 0.58 16.14 14.86
C THR A 4 0.40 15.71 13.40
N LYS A 5 1.02 16.44 12.45
CA LYS A 5 1.01 16.06 11.02
C LYS A 5 1.71 14.73 10.75
N LYS A 6 2.79 14.43 11.49
CA LYS A 6 3.50 13.14 11.43
C LYS A 6 2.66 12.00 12.00
N LEU A 7 2.01 12.22 13.14
CA LEU A 7 1.11 11.22 13.74
C LEU A 7 -0.07 10.90 12.81
N LEU A 8 -0.72 11.92 12.25
CA LEU A 8 -1.81 11.76 11.29
C LEU A 8 -1.34 11.00 10.04
N SER A 9 -0.15 11.30 9.54
CA SER A 9 0.46 10.59 8.40
C SER A 9 0.66 9.10 8.68
N ILE A 10 1.10 8.72 9.90
CA ILE A 10 1.22 7.30 10.30
C ILE A 10 -0.16 6.63 10.31
N ILE A 11 -1.16 7.27 10.92
CA ILE A 11 -2.52 6.70 11.00
C ILE A 11 -3.10 6.51 9.59
N ILE A 12 -2.97 7.52 8.72
CA ILE A 12 -3.42 7.44 7.32
C ILE A 12 -2.65 6.34 6.59
N PHE A 13 -1.34 6.21 6.82
CA PHE A 13 -0.53 5.17 6.19
C PHE A 13 -1.02 3.76 6.57
N ILE A 14 -1.25 3.51 7.86
CA ILE A 14 -1.74 2.21 8.34
C ILE A 14 -3.13 1.92 7.77
N LEU A 15 -4.04 2.90 7.79
CA LEU A 15 -5.40 2.75 7.26
C LEU A 15 -5.37 2.44 5.76
N MET A 16 -4.57 3.17 5.01
CA MET A 16 -4.41 3.00 3.57
C MET A 16 -3.78 1.66 3.23
N MET A 17 -2.76 1.22 3.99
CA MET A 17 -2.14 -0.10 3.83
C MET A 17 -3.17 -1.21 4.03
N PHE A 18 -4.00 -1.07 5.07
CA PHE A 18 -5.05 -2.05 5.35
C PHE A 18 -6.08 -2.13 4.23
N LEU A 19 -6.59 -0.99 3.76
CA LEU A 19 -7.50 -0.92 2.62
C LEU A 19 -6.89 -1.52 1.35
N TYR A 20 -5.60 -1.27 1.12
CA TYR A 20 -4.89 -1.80 -0.03
C TYR A 20 -4.77 -3.31 0.02
N CYS A 21 -4.36 -3.88 1.16
CA CYS A 21 -4.27 -5.33 1.32
C CYS A 21 -5.61 -6.02 1.06
N ILE A 22 -6.72 -5.44 1.57
CA ILE A 22 -8.06 -5.97 1.31
C ILE A 22 -8.39 -5.91 -0.19
N LEU A 23 -8.09 -4.80 -0.85
CA LEU A 23 -8.34 -4.62 -2.28
C LEU A 23 -7.54 -5.61 -3.13
N VAL A 24 -6.27 -5.82 -2.80
CA VAL A 24 -5.39 -6.81 -3.44
C VAL A 24 -5.97 -8.20 -3.28
N MET A 25 -6.32 -8.62 -2.05
CA MET A 25 -6.93 -9.93 -1.81
C MET A 25 -8.24 -10.12 -2.58
N ALA A 26 -9.13 -9.12 -2.57
CA ALA A 26 -10.39 -9.18 -3.30
C ALA A 26 -10.18 -9.30 -4.82
N PHE A 27 -9.20 -8.59 -5.37
CA PHE A 27 -8.85 -8.64 -6.78
C PHE A 27 -8.31 -10.03 -7.18
N LEU A 28 -7.45 -10.61 -6.34
CA LEU A 28 -6.86 -11.93 -6.57
C LEU A 28 -7.89 -13.06 -6.50
N ILE A 29 -8.79 -13.03 -5.52
CA ILE A 29 -9.89 -14.00 -5.40
C ILE A 29 -10.74 -14.01 -6.67
N LYS A 30 -10.97 -12.85 -7.28
CA LYS A 30 -11.79 -12.74 -8.49
C LYS A 30 -11.10 -13.31 -9.74
N ILE A 31 -9.78 -13.25 -9.81
CA ILE A 31 -9.02 -13.72 -10.99
C ILE A 31 -8.69 -15.22 -10.89
N ASN A 32 -8.53 -15.75 -9.67
CA ASN A 32 -8.25 -17.17 -9.40
C ASN A 32 -7.11 -17.73 -10.27
N PHE A 33 -5.90 -17.18 -10.10
CA PHE A 33 -4.74 -17.58 -10.88
C PHE A 33 -4.36 -19.03 -10.57
N ASN A 34 -4.44 -19.91 -11.56
CA ASN A 34 -4.12 -21.33 -11.40
C ASN A 34 -2.59 -21.63 -11.37
N HIS A 35 -1.74 -20.59 -11.38
CA HIS A 35 -0.29 -20.73 -11.44
C HIS A 35 0.39 -19.83 -10.41
N TRP A 36 1.11 -20.47 -9.48
CA TRP A 36 1.81 -19.82 -8.36
C TRP A 36 2.80 -18.71 -8.79
N LEU A 37 3.45 -18.87 -9.94
CA LEU A 37 4.46 -17.92 -10.44
C LEU A 37 3.82 -16.63 -10.96
N ILE A 38 2.62 -16.73 -11.56
CA ILE A 38 1.85 -15.58 -12.02
C ILE A 38 1.31 -14.81 -10.81
N GLU A 39 0.80 -15.52 -9.80
CA GLU A 39 0.40 -14.90 -8.54
C GLU A 39 1.54 -14.10 -7.93
N PHE A 40 2.73 -14.69 -7.83
CA PHE A 40 3.90 -14.01 -7.29
C PHE A 40 4.25 -12.72 -8.06
N ILE A 41 4.24 -12.76 -9.39
CA ILE A 41 4.50 -11.57 -10.23
C ILE A 41 3.44 -10.49 -9.98
N VAL A 42 2.16 -10.88 -9.92
CA VAL A 42 1.05 -9.94 -9.67
C VAL A 42 1.18 -9.32 -8.28
N TYR A 43 1.47 -10.12 -7.24
CA TYR A 43 1.74 -9.62 -5.89
C TYR A 43 2.92 -8.64 -5.87
N PHE A 44 4.00 -8.94 -6.59
CA PHE A 44 5.17 -8.10 -6.65
C PHE A 44 4.87 -6.74 -7.32
N ILE A 45 4.15 -6.75 -8.44
CA ILE A 45 3.75 -5.52 -9.15
C ILE A 45 2.80 -4.69 -8.29
N LEU A 46 1.80 -5.33 -7.67
CA LEU A 46 0.86 -4.66 -6.76
C LEU A 46 1.62 -4.03 -5.58
N GLY A 47 2.52 -4.77 -4.93
CA GLY A 47 3.39 -4.24 -3.88
C GLY A 47 4.19 -3.00 -4.31
N ILE A 48 4.75 -2.99 -5.53
CA ILE A 48 5.48 -1.84 -6.08
C ILE A 48 4.54 -0.66 -6.36
N ILE A 49 3.35 -0.91 -6.90
CA ILE A 49 2.34 0.13 -7.14
C ILE A 49 1.98 0.84 -5.84
N TRP A 50 1.97 0.12 -4.71
CA TRP A 50 1.71 0.69 -3.39
C TRP A 50 2.79 1.66 -2.88
N VAL A 51 4.03 1.54 -3.37
CA VAL A 51 5.12 2.43 -2.98
C VAL A 51 4.82 3.88 -3.37
N PHE A 52 4.15 4.11 -4.50
CA PHE A 52 3.76 5.44 -4.95
C PHE A 52 2.86 6.21 -3.97
N PRO A 53 1.67 5.71 -3.58
CA PRO A 53 0.82 6.39 -2.61
C PRO A 53 1.51 6.55 -1.24
N SER A 54 2.35 5.59 -0.83
CA SER A 54 3.10 5.69 0.43
C SER A 54 4.02 6.92 0.48
N MET A 55 4.65 7.28 -0.65
CA MET A 55 5.56 8.42 -0.72
C MET A 55 4.85 9.75 -0.47
N TYR A 56 3.60 9.88 -0.91
CA TYR A 56 2.79 11.07 -0.66
C TYR A 56 2.33 11.15 0.78
N ILE A 57 1.91 10.03 1.37
CA ILE A 57 1.45 9.96 2.76
C ILE A 57 2.59 10.29 3.71
N LEU A 58 3.80 9.76 3.46
CA LEU A 58 4.99 9.94 4.29
C LEU A 58 5.72 11.26 4.02
N ARG A 59 5.23 12.10 3.12
CA ARG A 59 5.81 13.42 2.81
C ARG A 59 6.13 14.28 4.06
N PRO A 60 5.32 14.30 5.14
CA PRO A 60 5.64 15.04 6.36
C PRO A 60 6.90 14.54 7.12
N PHE A 61 7.44 13.37 6.77
CA PHE A 61 8.69 12.82 7.31
C PHE A 61 9.91 13.17 6.46
N LYS A 62 9.74 13.56 5.19
CA LYS A 62 10.86 14.05 4.38
C LYS A 62 11.36 15.37 4.98
N LYS A 63 12.65 15.41 5.38
CA LYS A 63 13.33 16.66 5.71
C LYS A 63 13.34 17.52 4.44
N LYS A 64 13.03 18.82 4.59
CA LYS A 64 13.31 19.81 3.55
C LYS A 64 14.81 19.95 3.39
#